data_AF-A0A523WT15-F1
#
_entry.id   AF-A0A523WT15-F1
#
_cell.length_a   1.000
_cell.length_b   1.000
_cell.length_c   1.000
_cell.angle_alpha   90.00
_cell.angle_beta   90.00
_cell.angle_gamma   90.00
#
_symmetry.space_group_name_H-M   'P 1'
#
loop_
_entity.id
_entity.type
_entity.pdbx_description
1 polymer ?
#
loop_
_entity_poly.entity_id
_entity_poly.type
_entity_poly.pdbx_seq_one_letter_code
_entity_poly.pdbx_strand_id
1 'polypeptide(L)'
;MRDKKRFSKINSQSPASKREKGMALVIVVIVLAFLQVVGLVLIQVTGTGPKVAGNIRTQQQAYNAAEAGFDVAWTEIEEYFSIGDWAHFDGHYLIEPAGIDIPQSDNYFRRLTDLELLNLIDPDKDENPDVSTVIFCRKTFIPARDERYEAGDGTDTRYRYTVFVIDDEAGGGISDPNDAILVCIGSVEIGGNITTSRLEMELVLERPGT
;
A
#
# COMPACT_ATOMS: atom_id res chain seq x y z
N MET A 1 -71.66 -23.32 80.29
CA MET A 1 -71.20 -23.80 78.97
C MET A 1 -71.42 -22.71 77.93
N ARG A 2 -70.36 -22.20 77.29
CA ARG A 2 -70.40 -21.57 75.96
C ARG A 2 -68.94 -21.36 75.50
N ASP A 3 -68.59 -22.09 74.45
CA ASP A 3 -67.24 -22.35 73.95
C ASP A 3 -66.53 -21.12 73.38
N LYS A 4 -65.24 -21.00 73.71
CA LYS A 4 -64.29 -20.08 73.06
C LYS A 4 -63.89 -20.66 71.70
N LYS A 5 -64.34 -20.04 70.60
CA LYS A 5 -63.82 -20.33 69.24
C LYS A 5 -62.38 -19.82 69.12
N ARG A 6 -61.42 -20.74 69.09
CA ARG A 6 -60.03 -20.50 68.64
C ARG A 6 -60.03 -20.38 67.12
N PHE A 7 -59.61 -19.24 66.57
CA PHE A 7 -59.22 -19.15 65.17
C PHE A 7 -57.74 -19.53 65.03
N SER A 8 -57.46 -20.62 64.31
CA SER A 8 -56.11 -21.01 63.93
C SER A 8 -55.64 -20.17 62.74
N LYS A 9 -54.46 -19.55 62.88
CA LYS A 9 -53.69 -18.99 61.77
C LYS A 9 -53.44 -20.09 60.73
N ILE A 10 -54.06 -19.99 59.56
CA ILE A 10 -53.60 -20.72 58.37
C ILE A 10 -52.55 -19.82 57.71
N ASN A 11 -51.29 -20.03 58.07
CA ASN A 11 -50.16 -19.47 57.34
C ASN A 11 -49.92 -20.39 56.13
N SER A 12 -50.55 -20.10 54.99
CA SER A 12 -50.24 -20.78 53.74
C SER A 12 -48.92 -20.24 53.19
N GLN A 13 -47.80 -20.76 53.68
CA GLN A 13 -46.54 -20.68 52.95
C GLN A 13 -46.66 -21.59 51.73
N SER A 14 -46.98 -20.99 50.59
CA SER A 14 -46.81 -21.62 49.28
C SER A 14 -45.32 -21.97 49.09
N PRO A 15 -44.97 -23.22 48.75
CA PRO A 15 -43.57 -23.57 48.53
C PRO A 15 -43.10 -22.92 47.23
N ALA A 16 -42.26 -21.90 47.33
CA ALA A 16 -41.55 -21.33 46.19
C ALA A 16 -40.55 -22.36 45.62
N SER A 17 -41.06 -23.14 44.67
CA SER A 17 -40.45 -23.45 43.37
C SER A 17 -38.91 -23.63 43.36
N LYS A 18 -38.44 -24.86 43.60
CA LYS A 18 -37.08 -25.30 43.20
C LYS A 18 -36.83 -25.14 41.68
N ARG A 19 -37.90 -24.99 40.88
CA ARG A 19 -37.87 -24.86 39.41
C ARG A 19 -37.42 -23.47 38.95
N GLU A 20 -37.71 -22.42 39.73
CA GLU A 20 -37.28 -21.04 39.45
C GLU A 20 -35.77 -20.82 39.60
N LYS A 21 -35.13 -21.52 40.56
CA LYS A 21 -33.69 -21.42 40.78
C LYS A 21 -32.85 -21.98 39.63
N GLY A 22 -33.33 -23.04 38.98
CA GLY A 22 -32.69 -23.61 37.79
C GLY A 22 -32.85 -22.71 36.56
N MET A 23 -34.03 -22.13 36.37
CA MET A 23 -34.28 -21.19 35.26
C MET A 23 -33.46 -19.91 35.37
N ALA A 24 -33.27 -19.37 36.58
CA ALA A 24 -32.41 -18.21 36.80
C ALA A 24 -30.96 -18.46 36.35
N LEU A 25 -30.41 -19.63 36.67
CA LEU A 25 -29.07 -20.02 36.24
C LEU A 25 -28.97 -20.15 34.71
N VAL A 26 -29.97 -20.78 34.07
CA VAL A 26 -30.01 -20.91 32.61
C VAL A 26 -30.04 -19.55 31.93
N ILE A 27 -30.84 -18.60 32.44
CA ILE A 27 -30.90 -17.23 31.91
C ILE A 27 -29.54 -16.54 32.03
N VAL A 28 -28.87 -16.65 33.19
CA VAL A 28 -27.55 -16.06 33.39
C VAL A 28 -26.51 -16.63 32.42
N VAL A 29 -26.51 -17.94 32.20
CA VAL A 29 -25.58 -18.58 31.25
C VAL A 29 -25.85 -18.10 29.82
N ILE A 30 -27.11 -17.95 29.41
CA ILE A 30 -27.46 -17.43 28.08
C ILE A 30 -27.02 -15.97 27.92
N VAL A 31 -27.24 -15.13 28.95
CA VAL A 31 -26.82 -13.72 28.93
C VAL A 31 -25.29 -13.62 28.87
N LEU A 32 -24.57 -14.42 29.66
CA LEU A 32 -23.11 -14.46 29.62
C LEU A 32 -22.59 -14.92 28.26
N ALA A 33 -23.18 -15.97 27.68
CA ALA A 33 -22.82 -16.46 26.35
C ALA A 33 -23.06 -15.40 25.27
N PHE A 34 -24.17 -14.66 25.36
CA PHE A 34 -24.46 -13.55 24.46
C PHE A 34 -23.46 -12.42 24.59
N LEU A 35 -23.16 -11.99 25.83
CA LEU A 35 -22.16 -10.95 26.11
C LEU A 35 -20.76 -11.36 25.64
N GLN A 36 -20.42 -12.65 25.72
CA GLN A 36 -19.15 -13.19 25.21
C GLN A 36 -19.02 -13.00 23.69
N VAL A 37 -20.07 -13.32 22.92
CA VAL A 37 -20.06 -13.18 21.46
C VAL A 37 -19.99 -11.71 21.06
N VAL A 38 -20.76 -10.83 21.71
CA VAL A 38 -20.70 -9.38 21.47
C VAL A 38 -19.30 -8.84 21.77
N GLY A 39 -18.68 -9.27 22.87
CA GLY A 39 -17.31 -8.90 23.22
C GLY A 39 -16.29 -9.30 22.15
N LEU A 40 -16.37 -10.52 21.62
CA LEU A 40 -15.48 -10.98 20.55
C LEU A 40 -15.65 -10.18 19.26
N VAL A 41 -16.89 -9.90 18.85
CA VAL A 41 -17.19 -9.10 17.66
C VAL A 41 -16.63 -7.67 17.80
N LEU A 42 -16.79 -7.05 18.97
CA LEU A 42 -16.25 -5.70 19.22
C LEU A 42 -14.73 -5.66 19.17
N ILE A 43 -14.05 -6.68 19.73
CA ILE A 43 -12.57 -6.79 19.64
C ILE A 43 -12.14 -6.88 18.17
N GLN A 44 -12.83 -7.69 17.37
CA GLN A 44 -12.49 -7.90 15.95
C GLN A 44 -12.67 -6.62 15.11
N VAL A 45 -13.81 -5.93 15.26
CA VAL A 45 -14.09 -4.67 14.54
C VAL A 45 -13.09 -3.57 14.94
N THR A 46 -12.74 -3.50 16.23
CA THR A 46 -11.76 -2.53 16.73
C THR A 46 -10.34 -2.82 16.22
N GLY A 47 -9.99 -4.10 16.01
CA GLY A 47 -8.70 -4.49 15.43
C GLY A 47 -8.57 -4.23 13.93
N THR A 48 -9.69 -4.22 13.18
CA THR A 48 -9.68 -3.96 11.73
C THR A 48 -9.47 -2.50 11.36
N GLY A 49 -9.99 -1.55 12.15
CA GLY A 49 -9.88 -0.11 11.87
C GLY A 49 -8.43 0.40 11.76
N PRO A 50 -7.56 0.13 12.75
CA PRO A 50 -6.16 0.57 12.72
C PRO A 50 -5.35 -0.05 11.59
N LYS A 51 -5.63 -1.32 11.21
CA LYS A 51 -4.94 -1.98 10.09
C LYS A 51 -5.29 -1.36 8.74
N VAL A 52 -6.57 -1.06 8.51
CA VAL A 52 -7.02 -0.39 7.29
C VAL A 52 -6.45 1.03 7.20
N ALA A 53 -6.49 1.80 8.30
CA ALA A 53 -5.92 3.14 8.34
C ALA A 53 -4.39 3.14 8.14
N GLY A 54 -3.69 2.14 8.69
CA GLY A 54 -2.25 1.93 8.48
C GLY A 54 -1.91 1.68 7.02
N ASN A 55 -2.63 0.78 6.36
CA ASN A 55 -2.42 0.45 4.94
C ASN A 55 -2.72 1.65 4.02
N ILE A 56 -3.79 2.41 4.28
CA ILE A 56 -4.10 3.62 3.50
C ILE A 56 -2.98 4.65 3.65
N ARG A 57 -2.44 4.81 4.86
CA ARG A 57 -1.34 5.74 5.11
C ARG A 57 -0.08 5.33 4.36
N THR A 58 0.33 4.06 4.43
CA THR A 58 1.55 3.61 3.74
C THR A 58 1.39 3.66 2.22
N GLN A 59 0.18 3.40 1.72
CA GLN A 59 -0.14 3.56 0.30
C GLN A 59 -0.04 5.02 -0.14
N GLN A 60 -0.62 5.96 0.62
CA GLN A 60 -0.49 7.40 0.32
C GLN A 60 0.97 7.85 0.37
N GLN A 61 1.75 7.32 1.31
CA GLN A 61 3.18 7.62 1.38
C GLN A 61 3.95 7.10 0.17
N ALA A 62 3.62 5.90 -0.33
CA ALA A 62 4.20 5.36 -1.56
C ALA A 62 3.78 6.18 -2.79
N TYR A 63 2.53 6.64 -2.85
CA TYR A 63 2.07 7.55 -3.89
C TYR A 63 2.84 8.88 -3.87
N ASN A 64 3.01 9.49 -2.69
CA ASN A 64 3.78 10.72 -2.56
C ASN A 64 5.27 10.53 -2.96
N ALA A 65 5.83 9.35 -2.71
CA ALA A 65 7.17 9.01 -3.17
C ALA A 65 7.24 8.91 -4.71
N ALA A 66 6.20 8.35 -5.34
CA ALA A 66 6.10 8.29 -6.79
C ALA A 66 5.98 9.69 -7.41
N GLU A 67 5.17 10.58 -6.82
CA GLU A 67 5.07 12.00 -7.24
C GLU A 67 6.41 12.73 -7.10
N ALA A 68 7.13 12.54 -6.00
CA ALA A 68 8.46 13.13 -5.85
C ALA A 68 9.44 12.64 -6.94
N GLY A 69 9.37 11.35 -7.30
CA GLY A 69 10.14 10.80 -8.40
C GLY A 69 9.75 11.39 -9.75
N PHE A 70 8.46 11.62 -9.99
CA PHE A 70 7.97 12.28 -11.19
C PHE A 70 8.50 13.71 -11.31
N ASP A 71 8.35 14.54 -10.27
CA ASP A 71 8.77 15.95 -10.30
C ASP A 71 10.28 16.09 -10.60
N VAL A 72 11.10 15.23 -9.99
CA VAL A 72 12.55 15.20 -10.22
C VAL A 72 12.87 14.72 -11.64
N ALA A 73 12.26 13.63 -12.10
CA ALA A 73 12.50 13.10 -13.43
C ALA A 73 12.02 14.04 -14.54
N TRP A 74 10.88 14.69 -14.36
CA TRP A 74 10.38 15.70 -15.29
C TRP A 74 11.39 16.84 -15.46
N THR A 75 11.89 17.37 -14.33
CA THR A 75 12.89 18.45 -14.34
C THR A 75 14.18 18.03 -15.05
N GLU A 76 14.69 16.82 -14.75
CA GLU A 76 15.92 16.29 -15.34
C GLU A 76 15.76 16.02 -16.86
N ILE A 77 14.62 15.46 -17.26
CA ILE A 77 14.33 15.20 -18.68
C ILE A 77 14.23 16.53 -19.45
N GLU A 78 13.52 17.54 -18.91
CA GLU A 78 13.50 18.88 -19.50
C GLU A 78 14.91 19.47 -19.66
N GLU A 79 15.78 19.26 -18.66
CA GLU A 79 17.17 19.70 -18.73
C GLU A 79 17.93 18.99 -19.85
N TYR A 80 17.81 17.66 -19.99
CA TYR A 80 18.46 16.89 -21.06
C TYR A 80 18.06 17.37 -22.46
N PHE A 81 16.78 17.70 -22.68
CA PHE A 81 16.33 18.29 -23.94
C PHE A 81 16.83 19.72 -24.12
N SER A 82 16.83 20.53 -23.05
CA SER A 82 17.26 21.93 -23.08
C SER A 82 18.74 22.11 -23.43
N ILE A 83 19.60 21.24 -22.89
CA ILE A 83 21.05 21.25 -23.17
C ILE A 83 21.44 20.52 -24.47
N GLY A 84 20.49 19.80 -25.07
CA GLY A 84 20.67 19.05 -26.32
C GLY A 84 21.35 17.69 -26.16
N ASP A 85 21.42 17.18 -24.93
CA ASP A 85 21.90 15.81 -24.67
C ASP A 85 20.89 14.79 -25.21
N TRP A 86 19.59 15.07 -25.07
CA TRP A 86 18.52 14.28 -25.69
C TRP A 86 17.91 15.06 -26.85
N ALA A 87 17.77 14.41 -28.01
CA ALA A 87 17.05 14.95 -29.17
C ALA A 87 15.64 14.37 -29.31
N HIS A 88 15.44 13.18 -28.74
CA HIS A 88 14.20 12.39 -28.73
C HIS A 88 14.33 11.33 -27.62
N PHE A 89 13.29 10.54 -27.37
CA PHE A 89 13.31 9.49 -26.35
C PHE A 89 13.96 8.17 -26.83
N ASP A 90 14.09 7.96 -28.14
CA ASP A 90 14.81 6.80 -28.70
C ASP A 90 16.26 6.71 -28.16
N GLY A 91 16.65 5.49 -27.80
CA GLY A 91 17.89 5.21 -27.06
C GLY A 91 17.82 5.40 -25.54
N HIS A 92 16.72 5.93 -25.00
CA HIS A 92 16.52 6.13 -23.55
C HIS A 92 15.45 5.21 -22.95
N TYR A 93 14.77 4.42 -23.76
CA TYR A 93 13.78 3.44 -23.33
C TYR A 93 14.39 2.27 -22.56
N LEU A 94 13.73 1.86 -21.48
CA LEU A 94 14.04 0.62 -20.78
C LEU A 94 13.57 -0.57 -21.60
N ILE A 95 14.52 -1.24 -22.25
CA ILE A 95 14.30 -2.45 -23.07
C ILE A 95 14.88 -3.72 -22.41
N GLU A 96 15.62 -3.55 -21.30
CA GLU A 96 16.20 -4.63 -20.51
C GLU A 96 15.56 -4.70 -19.11
N PRO A 97 15.27 -5.90 -18.58
CA PRO A 97 15.46 -7.21 -19.21
C PRO A 97 14.52 -7.44 -20.40
N ALA A 98 14.91 -8.33 -21.32
CA ALA A 98 14.22 -8.52 -22.59
C ALA A 98 12.70 -8.72 -22.43
N GLY A 99 11.94 -7.93 -23.20
CA GLY A 99 10.48 -7.95 -23.23
C GLY A 99 9.81 -7.24 -22.06
N ILE A 100 10.51 -6.35 -21.36
CA ILE A 100 9.92 -5.46 -20.34
C ILE A 100 8.94 -4.45 -20.94
N ASP A 101 9.15 -4.08 -22.20
CA ASP A 101 8.42 -3.12 -23.01
C ASP A 101 7.38 -3.78 -23.94
N ILE A 102 7.50 -5.09 -24.22
CA ILE A 102 6.64 -5.81 -25.17
C ILE A 102 5.36 -6.34 -24.49
N PRO A 103 4.13 -5.92 -24.87
CA PRO A 103 2.88 -6.34 -24.22
C PRO A 103 2.61 -7.85 -24.16
N GLN A 104 3.09 -8.60 -25.15
CA GLN A 104 2.92 -10.05 -25.25
C GLN A 104 3.89 -10.84 -24.37
N SER A 105 4.96 -10.19 -23.89
CA SER A 105 5.97 -10.79 -23.02
C SER A 105 5.41 -11.02 -21.61
N ASP A 106 5.92 -12.05 -20.92
CA ASP A 106 5.62 -12.26 -19.51
C ASP A 106 6.37 -11.26 -18.61
N ASN A 107 7.46 -10.69 -19.10
CA ASN A 107 8.23 -9.65 -18.41
C ASN A 107 7.64 -8.24 -18.60
N TYR A 108 6.54 -8.10 -19.36
CA TYR A 108 5.96 -6.80 -19.65
C TYR A 108 5.67 -6.03 -18.36
N PHE A 109 6.11 -4.78 -18.26
CA PHE A 109 6.10 -4.02 -17.02
C PHE A 109 4.70 -3.89 -16.40
N ARG A 110 3.63 -3.84 -17.22
CA ARG A 110 2.22 -3.81 -16.73
C ARG A 110 1.68 -5.17 -16.31
N ARG A 111 2.35 -6.27 -16.65
CA ARG A 111 2.00 -7.64 -16.18
C ARG A 111 2.69 -8.00 -14.88
N LEU A 112 3.71 -7.25 -14.50
CA LEU A 112 4.48 -7.45 -13.27
C LEU A 112 3.98 -6.55 -12.15
N THR A 113 4.01 -7.07 -10.92
CA THR A 113 3.86 -6.23 -9.74
C THR A 113 5.04 -5.27 -9.63
N ASP A 114 4.84 -4.13 -8.97
CA ASP A 114 5.93 -3.16 -8.75
C ASP A 114 7.15 -3.79 -8.10
N LEU A 115 6.95 -4.71 -7.15
CA LEU A 115 8.05 -5.36 -6.47
C LEU A 115 8.82 -6.32 -7.39
N GLU A 116 8.12 -7.08 -8.22
CA GLU A 116 8.77 -7.93 -9.23
C GLU A 116 9.57 -7.08 -10.21
N LEU A 117 9.00 -5.96 -10.68
CA LEU A 117 9.66 -5.05 -11.60
C LEU A 117 10.91 -4.41 -10.98
N LEU A 118 10.80 -3.91 -9.74
CA LEU A 118 11.95 -3.36 -9.01
C LEU A 118 13.05 -4.41 -8.75
N ASN A 119 12.69 -5.67 -8.52
CA ASN A 119 13.67 -6.76 -8.36
C ASN A 119 14.22 -7.26 -9.71
N LEU A 120 13.57 -6.97 -10.84
CA LEU A 120 14.13 -7.23 -12.17
C LEU A 120 15.13 -6.14 -12.57
N ILE A 121 14.85 -4.89 -12.20
CA ILE A 121 15.72 -3.74 -12.44
C ILE A 121 16.95 -3.78 -11.53
N ASP A 122 16.75 -4.11 -10.26
CA ASP A 122 17.78 -4.17 -9.22
C ASP A 122 17.59 -5.44 -8.36
N PRO A 123 18.02 -6.61 -8.88
CA PRO A 123 18.03 -7.90 -8.19
C PRO A 123 18.82 -7.94 -6.88
N ASP A 124 19.99 -7.28 -6.81
CA ASP A 124 20.88 -7.37 -5.65
C ASP A 124 20.56 -6.32 -4.56
N LYS A 125 19.71 -5.35 -4.88
CA LYS A 125 19.19 -4.28 -4.03
C LYS A 125 20.29 -3.34 -3.55
N ASP A 126 21.29 -3.11 -4.39
CA ASP A 126 22.41 -2.21 -4.09
C ASP A 126 22.10 -0.73 -4.39
N GLU A 127 20.86 -0.43 -4.80
CA GLU A 127 20.37 0.90 -5.19
C GLU A 127 20.96 1.44 -6.51
N ASN A 128 21.66 0.59 -7.26
CA ASN A 128 22.03 0.81 -8.64
C ASN A 128 21.20 -0.12 -9.54
N PRO A 129 20.79 0.34 -10.73
CA PRO A 129 20.10 -0.55 -11.66
C PRO A 129 21.12 -1.50 -12.31
N ASP A 130 20.78 -2.79 -12.35
CA ASP A 130 21.52 -3.83 -13.10
C ASP A 130 21.23 -3.79 -14.62
N VAL A 131 20.30 -2.91 -15.02
CA VAL A 131 19.86 -2.68 -16.39
C VAL A 131 20.17 -1.25 -16.81
N SER A 132 20.41 -1.05 -18.11
CA SER A 132 20.65 0.28 -18.65
C SER A 132 19.39 1.16 -18.60
N THR A 133 19.54 2.46 -18.89
CA THR A 133 18.43 3.39 -19.20
C THR A 133 17.39 3.61 -18.08
N VAL A 134 17.70 3.23 -16.84
CA VAL A 134 16.94 3.66 -15.66
C VAL A 134 17.44 5.04 -15.23
N ILE A 135 16.54 6.03 -15.19
CA ILE A 135 16.87 7.42 -14.86
C ILE A 135 17.23 7.53 -13.38
N PHE A 136 16.39 6.98 -12.51
CA PHE A 136 16.63 6.93 -11.07
C PHE A 136 16.31 5.54 -10.53
N CYS A 137 17.27 4.91 -9.86
CA CYS A 137 17.05 3.65 -9.14
C CYS A 137 17.01 3.91 -7.64
N ARG A 138 15.90 3.51 -6.99
CA ARG A 138 15.72 3.50 -5.52
C ARG A 138 16.20 4.75 -4.76
N LYS A 139 16.07 5.93 -5.37
CA LYS A 139 16.51 7.20 -4.77
C LYS A 139 15.60 7.63 -3.62
N THR A 140 16.20 8.20 -2.59
CA THR A 140 15.52 8.81 -1.44
C THR A 140 15.18 10.27 -1.73
N PHE A 141 14.19 10.82 -1.02
CA PHE A 141 13.80 12.25 -1.17
C PHE A 141 13.50 12.98 0.13
N ILE A 142 13.25 12.26 1.23
CA ILE A 142 12.93 12.87 2.52
C ILE A 142 14.22 13.04 3.31
N PRO A 143 14.54 14.25 3.83
CA PRO A 143 15.67 14.41 4.73
C PRO A 143 15.42 13.64 6.04
N ALA A 144 16.42 12.90 6.50
CA ALA A 144 16.44 12.19 7.77
C ALA A 144 16.23 13.19 8.91
N ARG A 145 15.18 12.99 9.70
CA ARG A 145 14.81 13.89 10.80
C ARG A 145 15.70 13.74 12.04
N ASP A 146 16.58 12.74 12.08
CA ASP A 146 17.48 12.48 13.21
C ASP A 146 18.91 12.26 12.71
N GLU A 147 19.87 13.01 13.28
CA GLU A 147 21.33 12.89 13.09
C GLU A 147 21.91 11.51 13.49
N ARG A 148 21.06 10.54 13.89
CA ARG A 148 21.46 9.18 14.31
C ARG A 148 21.45 8.13 13.20
N TYR A 149 20.99 8.47 12.00
CA TYR A 149 21.10 7.59 10.85
C TYR A 149 22.38 7.93 10.07
N GLU A 150 23.52 7.50 10.61
CA GLU A 150 24.81 7.57 9.91
C GLU A 150 24.93 6.42 8.90
N ALA A 151 24.33 6.59 7.72
CA ALA A 151 24.76 5.94 6.48
C ALA A 151 24.05 6.59 5.27
N GLY A 152 24.70 7.59 4.66
CA GLY A 152 24.29 8.21 3.39
C GLY A 152 23.47 9.50 3.53
N ASP A 153 23.80 10.52 2.72
CA ASP A 153 23.07 11.75 2.29
C ASP A 153 22.19 12.55 3.29
N GLY A 154 21.96 12.07 4.51
CA GLY A 154 21.01 12.67 5.44
C GLY A 154 19.56 12.51 4.97
N THR A 155 19.21 11.40 4.31
CA THR A 155 17.84 11.10 3.84
C THR A 155 17.26 9.81 4.44
N ASP A 156 15.93 9.75 4.57
CA ASP A 156 15.19 8.61 5.13
C ASP A 156 15.05 7.50 4.08
N THR A 157 15.84 6.44 4.25
CA THR A 157 15.94 5.29 3.33
C THR A 157 14.66 4.47 3.20
N ARG A 158 13.65 4.72 4.03
CA ARG A 158 12.36 4.02 3.93
C ARG A 158 11.54 4.49 2.75
N TYR A 159 11.71 5.73 2.30
CA TYR A 159 10.90 6.33 1.25
C TYR A 159 11.76 6.50 0.01
N ARG A 160 11.48 5.68 -1.00
CA ARG A 160 12.29 5.61 -2.22
C ARG A 160 11.43 5.70 -3.46
N TYR A 161 12.00 6.17 -4.56
CA TYR A 161 11.38 6.15 -5.87
C TYR A 161 12.32 5.55 -6.93
N THR A 162 11.75 4.98 -7.98
CA THR A 162 12.45 4.49 -9.17
C THR A 162 11.74 5.00 -10.41
N VAL A 163 12.50 5.51 -11.38
CA VAL A 163 11.97 6.13 -12.60
C VAL A 163 12.72 5.65 -13.83
N PHE A 164 11.96 5.32 -14.87
CA PHE A 164 12.44 4.93 -16.19
C PHE A 164 11.36 5.28 -17.23
N VAL A 165 11.73 5.26 -18.51
CA VAL A 165 10.81 5.49 -19.62
C VAL A 165 10.62 4.22 -20.44
N ILE A 166 9.43 4.01 -20.99
CA ILE A 166 9.07 2.89 -21.86
C ILE A 166 8.51 3.47 -23.17
N ASP A 167 8.86 2.85 -24.29
CA ASP A 167 8.25 3.12 -25.60
C ASP A 167 6.79 2.64 -25.57
N ASP A 168 5.82 3.55 -25.78
CA ASP A 168 4.39 3.21 -25.76
C ASP A 168 3.94 2.41 -26.98
N GLU A 169 4.75 2.39 -28.04
CA GLU A 169 4.54 1.59 -29.25
C GLU A 169 5.36 0.30 -29.27
N ALA A 170 6.10 0.01 -28.19
CA ALA A 170 6.84 -1.22 -28.05
C ALA A 170 5.93 -2.44 -28.26
N GLY A 171 6.36 -3.36 -29.12
CA GLY A 171 5.60 -4.57 -29.46
C GLY A 171 4.41 -4.36 -30.43
N GLY A 172 4.22 -3.14 -30.96
CA GLY A 172 3.36 -2.86 -32.10
C GLY A 172 2.88 -1.42 -32.16
N GLY A 173 2.89 -0.81 -33.35
CA GLY A 173 2.52 0.59 -33.54
C GLY A 173 3.27 1.19 -34.73
N ILE A 174 3.07 2.49 -34.98
CA ILE A 174 3.99 3.27 -35.80
C ILE A 174 4.94 3.92 -34.81
N SER A 175 6.23 3.61 -34.90
CA SER A 175 7.23 4.19 -34.02
C SER A 175 7.23 5.72 -34.11
N ASP A 176 7.04 6.38 -32.97
CA ASP A 176 7.26 7.80 -32.78
C ASP A 176 8.27 8.01 -31.62
N PRO A 177 9.48 8.52 -31.90
CA PRO A 177 10.48 8.69 -30.84
C PRO A 177 10.24 9.96 -30.00
N ASN A 178 9.15 10.71 -30.26
CA ASN A 178 8.87 11.99 -29.61
C ASN A 178 7.97 11.85 -28.38
N ASP A 179 7.51 10.65 -28.10
CA ASP A 179 6.71 10.28 -26.95
C ASP A 179 7.27 9.06 -26.23
N ALA A 180 6.87 8.96 -24.97
CA ALA A 180 7.29 7.90 -24.06
C ALA A 180 6.34 7.80 -22.88
N ILE A 181 6.23 6.61 -22.29
CA ILE A 181 5.61 6.42 -20.98
C ILE A 181 6.67 6.58 -19.90
N LEU A 182 6.60 7.65 -19.12
CA LEU A 182 7.33 7.79 -17.88
C LEU A 182 6.68 6.96 -16.78
N VAL A 183 7.42 6.00 -16.24
CA VAL A 183 6.97 5.14 -15.16
C VAL A 183 7.70 5.52 -13.88
N CYS A 184 6.96 5.96 -12.87
CA CYS A 184 7.49 6.30 -11.55
C CYS A 184 6.92 5.36 -10.49
N ILE A 185 7.78 4.60 -9.83
CA ILE A 185 7.39 3.68 -8.75
C ILE A 185 7.90 4.23 -7.43
N GLY A 186 6.98 4.68 -6.59
CA GLY A 186 7.25 5.03 -5.20
C GLY A 186 7.14 3.79 -4.31
N SER A 187 8.03 3.69 -3.33
CA SER A 187 8.09 2.57 -2.39
C SER A 187 8.34 3.04 -0.96
N VAL A 188 7.66 2.39 -0.02
CA VAL A 188 7.76 2.65 1.42
C VAL A 188 8.01 1.35 2.15
N GLU A 189 9.15 1.27 2.82
CA GLU A 189 9.54 0.10 3.61
C GLU A 189 9.41 0.38 5.11
N ILE A 190 8.47 -0.30 5.77
CA ILE A 190 8.25 -0.18 7.22
C ILE A 190 8.13 -1.58 7.84
N GLY A 191 9.05 -1.89 8.75
CA GLY A 191 9.02 -3.17 9.50
C GLY A 191 9.15 -4.40 8.60
N GLY A 192 9.92 -4.30 7.51
CA GLY A 192 10.13 -5.37 6.54
C GLY A 192 8.99 -5.57 5.54
N ASN A 193 7.92 -4.76 5.61
CA ASN A 193 6.88 -4.74 4.60
C ASN A 193 7.13 -3.59 3.63
N ILE A 194 7.11 -3.89 2.34
CA ILE A 194 7.22 -2.90 1.26
C ILE A 194 5.81 -2.62 0.73
N THR A 195 5.43 -1.35 0.72
CA THR A 195 4.25 -0.85 0.01
C THR A 195 4.72 -0.05 -1.20
N THR A 196 4.08 -0.23 -2.35
CA THR A 196 4.43 0.47 -3.59
C THR A 196 3.23 1.21 -4.17
N SER A 197 3.52 2.20 -5.01
CA SER A 197 2.54 2.87 -5.87
C SER A 197 3.23 3.25 -7.18
N ARG A 198 2.52 3.09 -8.30
CA ARG A 198 3.02 3.40 -9.64
C ARG A 198 2.24 4.55 -10.27
N LEU A 199 2.96 5.47 -10.88
CA LEU A 199 2.45 6.48 -11.81
C LEU A 199 2.96 6.16 -13.21
N GLU A 200 2.07 6.26 -14.20
CA GLU A 200 2.39 6.11 -15.61
C GLU A 200 1.90 7.36 -16.33
N MET A 201 2.80 8.11 -16.96
CA MET A 201 2.48 9.38 -17.62
C MET A 201 3.07 9.38 -19.02
N GLU A 202 2.25 9.73 -20.01
CA GLU A 202 2.69 9.92 -21.38
C GLU A 202 3.37 11.29 -21.49
N LEU A 203 4.63 11.29 -21.92
CA LEU A 203 5.39 12.49 -22.24
C LEU A 203 5.37 12.66 -23.75
N VAL A 204 5.23 13.90 -24.21
CA VAL A 204 5.25 14.24 -25.64
C VAL A 204 6.12 15.48 -25.84
N LEU A 205 7.05 15.42 -26.79
CA LEU A 205 7.83 16.58 -27.20
C LEU A 205 6.97 17.51 -28.06
N GLU A 206 6.75 18.72 -27.57
CA GLU A 206 6.03 19.74 -28.33
C GLU A 206 6.85 20.17 -29.55
N ARG A 207 6.35 19.88 -30.75
CA ARG A 207 6.97 20.37 -31.98
C ARG A 207 6.65 21.85 -32.15
N PRO A 208 7.63 22.72 -32.47
CA PRO A 208 7.33 24.10 -32.80
C PRO A 208 6.53 24.17 -34.11
N GLY A 209 5.21 24.43 -34.00
CA GLY A 209 4.37 24.90 -35.09
C GLY A 209 3.39 23.91 -35.75
N THR A 210 2.56 23.22 -34.96
CA THR A 210 1.27 22.67 -35.44
C THR A 210 0.11 23.22 -34.62
#